data_AF-A0A2V8RH35-F1
#
_entry.id   AF-A0A2V8RH35-F1
#
_cell.length_a   1.000
_cell.length_b   1.000
_cell.length_c   1.000
_cell.angle_alpha   90.00
_cell.angle_beta   90.00
_cell.angle_gamma   90.00
#
_symmetry.space_group_name_H-M   'P 1'
#
loop_
_entity.id
_entity.type
_entity.pdbx_description
1 polymer ?
#
loop_
_entity_poly.entity_id
_entity_poly.type
_entity_poly.pdbx_seq_one_letter_code
_entity_poly.pdbx_strand_id
1 'polypeptide(L)'
;MTISGRIEKPFTFRFIDAGAKVLLELTNTSDEAFKCVEILAVFLKDEETPGGGPSRAHIKFDAVRQILPKEKAVLSHRTLIDGRPSDLEHDQLERLKVIAGEVKPYVLDISWENAEGKTRYQRIPVGH
;
A
#
# COMPACT_ATOMS: atom_id res chain seq x y z
N MET A 1 32.56 3.65 -15.37
CA MET A 1 31.63 4.28 -14.41
C MET A 1 30.55 3.27 -14.12
N THR A 2 30.66 2.58 -12.99
CA THR A 2 29.69 1.57 -12.58
C THR A 2 28.55 2.29 -11.87
N ILE A 3 27.50 2.64 -12.60
CA ILE A 3 26.25 3.07 -11.97
C ILE A 3 25.65 1.80 -11.36
N SER A 4 26.08 1.47 -10.15
CA SER A 4 25.37 0.52 -9.30
C SER A 4 23.97 1.09 -9.13
N GLY A 5 23.05 0.62 -9.96
CA GLY A 5 21.65 1.01 -9.93
C GLY A 5 21.06 0.64 -8.59
N ARG A 6 21.24 1.50 -7.59
CA ARG A 6 20.30 1.60 -6.48
C ARG A 6 18.97 1.83 -7.16
N ILE A 7 18.10 0.84 -7.11
CA ILE A 7 16.69 1.04 -7.40
C ILE A 7 16.26 2.05 -6.34
N GLU A 8 16.25 3.33 -6.71
CA GLU A 8 15.65 4.37 -5.90
C GLU A 8 14.23 3.90 -5.64
N LYS A 9 13.87 3.78 -4.36
CA LYS A 9 12.54 3.42 -3.91
C LYS A 9 11.68 4.68 -4.07
N PRO A 10 10.97 4.85 -5.19
CA PRO A 10 10.55 6.19 -5.56
C PRO A 10 9.20 6.55 -4.94
N PHE A 11 8.59 5.64 -4.20
CA PHE A 11 7.35 5.90 -3.50
C PHE A 11 7.55 6.06 -2.00
N THR A 12 6.92 7.09 -1.46
CA THR A 12 6.62 7.21 -0.03
C THR A 12 5.11 7.23 0.18
N PHE A 13 4.66 6.97 1.39
CA PHE A 13 3.22 6.89 1.69
C PHE A 13 2.86 7.62 2.97
N ARG A 14 1.58 7.97 3.10
CA ARG A 14 0.95 8.32 4.37
C ARG A 14 -0.51 7.87 4.39
N PHE A 15 -1.01 7.58 5.57
CA PHE A 15 -2.45 7.38 5.78
C PHE A 15 -3.10 8.72 6.12
N ILE A 16 -4.24 9.00 5.49
CA ILE A 16 -5.02 10.23 5.70
C ILE A 16 -6.35 9.86 6.35
N ASP A 17 -6.66 10.52 7.46
CA ASP A 17 -7.97 10.44 8.10
C ASP A 17 -8.98 11.32 7.35
N ALA A 18 -9.87 10.70 6.59
CA ALA A 18 -10.89 11.36 5.78
C ALA A 18 -12.29 11.20 6.40
N GLY A 19 -12.38 11.40 7.73
CA GLY A 19 -13.62 11.27 8.48
C GLY A 19 -14.03 9.81 8.66
N ALA A 20 -14.99 9.32 7.87
CA ALA A 20 -15.55 7.98 7.99
C ALA A 20 -14.67 6.87 7.38
N LYS A 21 -13.54 7.22 6.75
CA LYS A 21 -12.59 6.28 6.18
C LYS A 21 -11.16 6.81 6.32
N VAL A 22 -10.22 5.88 6.36
CA VAL A 22 -8.80 6.16 6.11
C VAL A 22 -8.54 6.03 4.62
N LEU A 23 -7.66 6.86 4.07
CA LEU A 23 -7.18 6.77 2.69
C LEU A 23 -5.66 6.59 2.69
N LEU A 24 -5.13 6.04 1.60
CA LEU A 24 -3.69 5.96 1.38
C LEU A 24 -3.28 7.03 0.38
N GLU A 25 -2.37 7.93 0.78
CA GLU A 25 -1.66 8.80 -0.15
C GLU A 25 -0.31 8.17 -0.50
N LEU A 26 -0.06 8.05 -1.80
CA LEU A 26 1.21 7.65 -2.37
C LEU A 26 1.88 8.85 -3.04
N THR A 27 3.14 9.13 -2.71
CA THR A 27 3.91 10.22 -3.31
C THR A 27 5.03 9.65 -4.16
N ASN A 28 5.12 10.07 -5.41
CA ASN A 28 6.29 9.82 -6.25
C ASN A 28 7.38 10.84 -5.92
N THR A 29 8.48 10.42 -5.30
CA THR A 29 9.60 11.28 -4.92
C THR A 29 10.66 11.40 -6.01
N SER A 30 10.55 10.66 -7.11
CA SER A 30 11.49 10.71 -8.22
C SER A 30 11.22 11.86 -9.20
N ASP A 31 12.10 12.02 -10.17
CA ASP A 31 11.95 12.94 -11.31
C ASP A 31 11.34 12.25 -12.55
N GLU A 32 10.92 10.99 -12.43
CA GLU A 32 10.31 10.19 -13.50
C GLU A 32 8.79 10.07 -13.32
N ALA A 33 8.06 9.87 -14.42
CA ALA A 33 6.65 9.51 -14.39
C ALA A 33 6.49 7.98 -14.39
N PHE A 34 5.55 7.48 -13.59
CA PHE A 34 5.24 6.05 -13.50
C PHE A 34 3.83 5.77 -13.98
N LYS A 35 3.64 4.62 -14.62
CA LYS A 35 2.34 4.17 -15.16
C LYS A 35 1.91 2.89 -14.47
N CYS A 36 0.61 2.60 -14.56
CA CYS A 36 0.02 1.35 -14.06
C CYS A 36 0.48 1.07 -12.62
N VAL A 37 0.38 2.09 -11.75
CA VAL A 37 0.84 1.99 -10.37
C VAL A 37 -0.23 1.25 -9.57
N GLU A 38 0.15 0.14 -8.99
CA GLU A 38 -0.74 -0.76 -8.26
C GLU A 38 -0.13 -1.11 -6.92
N ILE A 39 -1.00 -1.25 -5.92
CA ILE A 39 -0.64 -1.85 -4.64
C ILE A 39 -1.24 -3.24 -4.62
N LEU A 40 -0.37 -4.25 -4.59
CA LEU A 40 -0.76 -5.63 -4.43
C LEU A 40 -1.54 -5.78 -3.12
N ALA A 41 -2.55 -6.66 -3.13
CA ALA A 41 -3.47 -6.81 -2.01
C ALA A 41 -2.71 -7.04 -0.69
N VAL A 42 -3.07 -6.27 0.34
CA VAL A 42 -2.46 -6.39 1.67
C VAL A 42 -3.25 -7.41 2.46
N PHE A 43 -2.60 -8.47 2.92
CA PHE A 43 -3.23 -9.54 3.70
C PHE A 43 -3.02 -9.28 5.19
N LEU A 44 -4.12 -9.16 5.94
CA LEU A 44 -4.09 -8.94 7.37
C LEU A 44 -4.14 -10.27 8.10
N LYS A 45 -3.33 -10.42 9.14
CA LYS A 45 -3.38 -11.62 9.98
C LYS A 45 -4.65 -11.61 10.80
N ASP A 46 -5.19 -12.79 11.06
CA ASP A 46 -6.26 -12.95 12.04
C ASP A 46 -5.65 -12.81 13.44
N GLU A 47 -6.10 -11.80 14.19
CA GLU A 47 -5.64 -11.51 15.56
C GLU A 47 -6.46 -12.28 16.61
N GLU A 48 -7.62 -12.83 16.25
CA GLU A 48 -8.49 -13.60 17.16
C GLU A 48 -7.95 -15.01 17.42
N THR A 49 -7.08 -15.51 16.54
CA THR A 49 -6.45 -16.85 16.68
C THR A 49 -5.04 -16.74 17.29
N PRO A 50 -4.80 -17.31 18.49
CA PRO A 50 -3.45 -17.39 19.07
C PRO A 50 -2.49 -18.10 18.11
N GLY A 51 -1.39 -17.42 17.74
CA GLY A 51 -0.42 -17.91 16.75
C GLY A 51 -0.63 -17.39 15.31
N GLY A 52 -1.70 -16.64 15.05
CA GLY A 52 -2.00 -16.04 13.75
C GLY A 52 -2.61 -17.05 12.80
N GLY A 53 -3.94 -17.05 12.72
CA GLY A 53 -4.69 -17.84 11.73
C GLY A 53 -4.45 -17.38 10.30
N PRO A 54 -4.95 -18.12 9.29
CA PRO A 54 -4.87 -17.69 7.90
C PRO A 54 -5.50 -16.30 7.74
N SER A 55 -4.92 -15.47 6.87
CA SER A 55 -5.46 -14.14 6.60
C SER A 55 -6.86 -14.20 6.02
N ARG A 56 -7.85 -13.74 6.79
CA ARG A 56 -9.26 -13.64 6.38
C ARG A 56 -9.61 -12.30 5.75
N ALA A 57 -8.93 -11.25 6.19
CA ALA A 57 -9.11 -9.90 5.67
C ALA A 57 -7.99 -9.55 4.70
N HIS A 58 -8.34 -8.96 3.55
CA HIS A 58 -7.40 -8.32 2.66
C HIS A 58 -7.90 -6.97 2.17
N ILE A 59 -6.97 -6.05 1.95
CA ILE A 59 -7.25 -4.69 1.48
C ILE A 59 -6.78 -4.59 0.03
N LYS A 60 -7.68 -4.14 -0.85
CA LYS A 60 -7.37 -3.82 -2.24
C LYS A 60 -7.47 -2.33 -2.48
N PHE A 61 -6.48 -1.77 -3.14
CA PHE A 61 -6.46 -0.38 -3.57
C PHE A 61 -6.78 -0.28 -5.05
N ASP A 62 -7.39 0.83 -5.45
CA ASP A 62 -7.62 1.12 -6.86
C ASP A 62 -6.29 1.39 -7.57
N ALA A 63 -6.14 0.84 -8.78
CA ALA A 63 -4.97 1.08 -9.62
C ALA A 63 -4.93 2.55 -10.09
N VAL A 64 -3.73 3.13 -10.11
CA VAL A 64 -3.51 4.49 -10.60
C VAL A 64 -2.86 4.43 -11.96
N ARG A 65 -3.53 5.00 -12.97
CA ARG A 65 -3.07 4.95 -14.36
C ARG A 65 -1.68 5.58 -14.55
N GLN A 66 -1.42 6.69 -13.86
CA GLN A 66 -0.17 7.44 -13.94
C GLN A 66 0.05 8.28 -12.69
N ILE A 67 1.29 8.37 -12.24
CA ILE A 67 1.74 9.33 -11.22
C ILE A 67 2.95 10.09 -11.78
N LEU A 68 2.83 11.41 -11.91
CA LEU A 68 3.85 12.32 -12.41
C LEU A 68 4.98 12.52 -11.38
N PRO A 69 6.13 13.10 -11.79
CA PRO A 69 7.18 13.48 -10.87
C PRO A 69 6.67 14.38 -9.75
N LYS A 70 7.05 14.07 -8.50
CA LYS A 70 6.64 14.80 -7.28
C LYS A 70 5.13 14.84 -7.01
N GLU A 71 4.33 14.09 -7.77
CA GLU A 71 2.88 14.04 -7.62
C GLU A 71 2.46 13.13 -6.46
N LYS A 72 1.29 13.44 -5.92
CA LYS A 72 0.59 12.66 -4.91
C LYS A 72 -0.66 12.06 -5.52
N ALA A 73 -0.85 10.76 -5.33
CA ALA A 73 -2.09 10.07 -5.62
C ALA A 73 -2.76 9.67 -4.31
N VAL A 74 -4.06 9.94 -4.17
CA VAL A 74 -4.87 9.45 -3.06
C VAL A 74 -5.68 8.27 -3.55
N LEU A 75 -5.42 7.10 -2.99
CA LEU A 75 -6.01 5.84 -3.39
C LEU A 75 -7.20 5.51 -2.50
N SER A 76 -8.32 5.21 -3.15
CA SER A 76 -9.44 4.55 -2.49
C SER A 76 -9.15 3.05 -2.32
N HIS A 77 -9.78 2.44 -1.33
CA HIS A 77 -9.62 1.03 -1.04
C HIS A 77 -10.95 0.33 -0.77
N ARG A 78 -10.89 -1.00 -0.83
CA ARG A 78 -11.95 -1.90 -0.36
C ARG A 78 -11.33 -2.96 0.55
N THR A 79 -11.86 -3.08 1.75
CA THR A 79 -11.58 -4.19 2.64
C THR A 79 -12.49 -5.36 2.26
N LEU A 80 -11.91 -6.55 2.14
CA LEU A 80 -12.63 -7.78 1.86
C LEU A 80 -12.35 -8.79 2.98
N ILE A 81 -13.41 -9.32 3.59
CA ILE A 81 -13.35 -10.33 4.64
C ILE A 81 -13.96 -11.61 4.08
N ASP A 82 -13.20 -12.71 4.11
CA ASP A 82 -13.59 -13.99 3.50
C ASP A 82 -14.04 -13.83 2.03
N GLY A 83 -13.38 -12.90 1.31
CA GLY A 83 -13.64 -12.59 -0.10
C GLY A 83 -14.84 -11.68 -0.37
N ARG A 84 -15.54 -11.19 0.66
CA ARG A 84 -16.71 -10.30 0.52
C ARG A 84 -16.37 -8.87 0.95
N PRO A 85 -16.85 -7.83 0.25
CA PRO A 85 -16.63 -6.44 0.68
C PRO A 85 -17.18 -6.23 2.10
N SER A 86 -16.38 -5.62 2.97
CA SER A 86 -16.84 -5.18 4.28
C SER A 86 -17.57 -3.83 4.17
N ASP A 87 -18.38 -3.53 5.17
CA ASP A 87 -18.89 -2.17 5.37
C ASP A 87 -17.80 -1.25 5.99
N LEU A 88 -18.19 -0.02 6.32
CA LEU A 88 -17.30 0.99 6.91
C LEU A 88 -16.91 0.66 8.35
N GLU A 89 -17.82 0.09 9.13
CA GLU A 89 -17.60 -0.23 10.54
C GLU A 89 -16.59 -1.36 10.69
N HIS A 90 -16.53 -2.24 9.69
CA HIS A 90 -15.58 -3.35 9.63
C HIS A 90 -14.36 -3.04 8.75
N ASP A 91 -14.16 -1.80 8.30
CA ASP A 91 -12.95 -1.45 7.56
C ASP A 91 -11.69 -1.68 8.41
N GLN A 92 -10.66 -2.26 7.80
CA GLN A 92 -9.46 -2.69 8.53
C GLN A 92 -8.22 -1.87 8.16
N LEU A 93 -8.35 -0.81 7.37
CA LEU A 93 -7.18 -0.06 6.89
C LEU A 93 -6.40 0.61 8.02
N GLU A 94 -7.07 1.02 9.09
CA GLU A 94 -6.45 1.58 10.29
C GLU A 94 -5.39 0.67 10.92
N ARG A 95 -5.52 -0.65 10.75
CA ARG A 95 -4.54 -1.61 11.27
C ARG A 95 -3.17 -1.48 10.61
N LEU A 96 -3.07 -0.81 9.47
CA LEU A 96 -1.79 -0.52 8.81
C LEU A 96 -1.11 0.74 9.35
N LYS A 97 -1.81 1.57 10.13
CA LYS A 97 -1.20 2.73 10.79
C LYS A 97 -0.23 2.26 11.88
N VAL A 98 0.79 3.08 12.13
CA VAL A 98 1.74 2.86 13.22
C VAL A 98 1.03 3.10 14.55
N ILE A 99 1.10 2.10 15.43
CA ILE A 99 0.65 2.21 16.83
C ILE A 99 1.89 2.05 17.70
N ALA A 100 2.15 3.03 18.57
CA ALA A 100 3.35 3.03 19.40
C ALA A 100 3.40 1.77 20.28
N GLY A 101 4.51 1.02 20.18
CA GLY A 101 4.72 -0.22 20.94
C GLY A 101 4.23 -1.50 20.24
N GLU A 102 3.57 -1.41 19.09
CA GLU A 102 3.17 -2.56 18.29
C GLU A 102 4.04 -2.69 17.04
N VAL A 103 4.51 -3.92 16.77
CA VAL A 103 5.26 -4.25 15.55
C VAL A 103 4.35 -5.12 14.69
N LYS A 104 3.81 -4.56 13.60
CA LYS A 104 2.94 -5.31 12.67
C LYS A 104 3.71 -5.72 11.42
N PRO A 105 3.62 -6.98 10.99
CA PRO A 105 4.42 -7.51 9.88
C PRO A 105 3.81 -7.19 8.50
N TYR A 106 3.17 -6.02 8.34
CA TYR A 106 2.44 -5.68 7.12
C TYR A 106 3.34 -4.95 6.13
N VAL A 107 3.08 -5.13 4.83
CA VAL A 107 3.87 -4.56 3.76
C VAL A 107 2.93 -4.05 2.66
N LEU A 108 3.17 -2.83 2.20
CA LEU A 108 2.66 -2.34 0.92
C LEU A 108 3.59 -2.82 -0.19
N ASP A 109 3.14 -3.80 -0.95
CA ASP A 109 3.85 -4.27 -2.14
C ASP A 109 3.34 -3.49 -3.35
N ILE A 110 4.18 -2.61 -3.89
CA ILE A 110 3.82 -1.67 -4.95
C ILE A 110 4.48 -2.11 -6.25
N SER A 111 3.72 -2.14 -7.34
CA SER A 111 4.22 -2.34 -8.70
C SER A 111 3.92 -1.15 -9.60
N TRP A 112 4.80 -0.88 -10.56
CA TRP A 112 4.58 0.16 -11.57
C TRP A 112 5.36 -0.16 -12.85
N GLU A 113 4.99 0.49 -13.95
CA GLU A 113 5.79 0.52 -15.18
C GLU A 113 6.62 1.81 -15.24
N ASN A 114 7.93 1.67 -15.49
CA ASN A 114 8.83 2.80 -15.69
C ASN A 114 8.74 3.36 -17.13
N ALA A 115 9.52 4.41 -17.43
CA ALA A 115 9.53 5.04 -18.76
C ALA A 115 9.91 4.08 -19.91
N GLU A 116 10.65 3.02 -19.60
CA GLU A 116 11.04 1.96 -20.56
C GLU A 116 9.94 0.90 -20.76
N GLY A 117 8.79 1.01 -20.08
CA GLY A 117 7.74 0.00 -20.07
C GLY A 117 8.08 -1.26 -19.27
N LYS A 118 9.09 -1.22 -18.39
CA LYS A 118 9.46 -2.34 -17.53
C LYS A 118 8.72 -2.25 -16.21
N THR A 119 8.14 -3.37 -15.78
CA THR A 119 7.56 -3.49 -14.44
C THR A 119 8.65 -3.46 -13.37
N ARG A 120 8.43 -2.66 -12.34
CA ARG A 120 9.27 -2.49 -11.17
C ARG A 120 8.44 -2.68 -9.90
N TYR A 121 9.13 -2.94 -8.80
CA TYR A 121 8.51 -3.27 -7.52
C TYR A 121 9.20 -2.55 -6.36
N GLN A 122 8.41 -2.17 -5.37
CA GLN A 122 8.87 -1.61 -4.10
C GLN A 122 8.04 -2.21 -2.97
N ARG A 123 8.74 -2.70 -1.94
CA ARG A 123 8.13 -3.16 -0.69
C ARG A 123 8.31 -2.10 0.38
N ILE A 124 7.21 -1.64 0.99
CA ILE A 124 7.25 -0.68 2.10
C ILE A 124 6.61 -1.32 3.34
N PRO A 125 7.38 -1.62 4.40
CA PRO A 125 6.81 -2.07 5.67
C PRO A 125 5.86 -1.01 6.26
N VAL A 126 4.74 -1.45 6.84
CA VAL A 126 3.73 -0.59 7.48
C VAL A 126 3.29 -1.17 8.82
N GLY A 127 2.78 -0.31 9.72
CA GLY A 127 2.45 -0.70 11.09
C GLY A 127 3.67 -0.96 11.98
N HIS A 128 4.81 -0.30 11.68
CA HIS A 128 6.07 -0.32 12.43
C HIS A 128 6.43 1.07 12.95
#